data_AF-A0AAE4JRY4-F1
#
_entry.id   AF-A0AAE4JRY4-F1
#
_cell.length_a   1.000
_cell.length_b   1.000
_cell.length_c   1.000
_cell.angle_alpha   90.00
_cell.angle_beta   90.00
_cell.angle_gamma   90.00
#
_symmetry.space_group_name_H-M   'P 1'
#
loop_
_entity.id
_entity.type
_entity.pdbx_description
1 polymer ?
#
loop_
_entity_poly.entity_id
_entity_poly.type
_entity_poly.pdbx_seq_one_letter_code
_entity_poly.pdbx_strand_id
1 'polypeptide(L)'
;MLEHKFKTVRELKDALNECPDDAEIDISELPNNISRHGLTTVFDGKKVLICEYHDYEIINKYRNIFSELSKTEQSRCGCVYEMYQRNLSTAIDGYLSELTQEDKRKVIQLARAEFDYISPEEITEAIRQNQEDGYCSHGLDPNCCPLGCGDI
;
A
#
# COMPACT_ATOMS: atom_id res chain seq x y z
N MET A 1 -14.04 32.78 -16.82
CA MET A 1 -13.06 31.98 -16.04
C MET A 1 -12.73 32.79 -14.82
N LEU A 2 -13.05 32.28 -13.62
CA LEU A 2 -12.52 32.88 -12.39
C LEU A 2 -11.07 32.43 -12.25
N GLU A 3 -10.14 33.38 -12.17
CA GLU A 3 -8.74 33.12 -11.84
C GLU A 3 -8.63 32.99 -10.31
N HIS A 4 -7.98 31.94 -9.81
CA HIS A 4 -7.69 31.75 -8.39
C HIS A 4 -6.17 31.65 -8.21
N LYS A 5 -5.63 32.51 -7.36
CA LYS A 5 -4.19 32.60 -7.07
C LYS A 5 -3.89 31.91 -5.75
N PHE A 6 -3.07 30.86 -5.78
CA PHE A 6 -2.63 30.16 -4.58
C PHE A 6 -1.20 30.57 -4.24
N LYS A 7 -0.98 31.07 -3.01
CA LYS A 7 0.31 31.57 -2.54
C LYS A 7 1.10 30.51 -1.77
N THR A 8 0.44 29.43 -1.32
CA THR A 8 1.09 28.35 -0.57
C THR A 8 0.59 26.96 -0.98
N VAL A 9 1.40 25.92 -0.74
CA VAL A 9 1.02 24.51 -0.95
C VAL A 9 -0.21 24.12 -0.12
N ARG A 10 -0.40 24.76 1.04
CA ARG A 10 -1.56 24.54 1.91
C ARG A 10 -2.84 25.13 1.31
N GLU A 11 -2.77 26.35 0.75
CA GLU A 11 -3.90 26.95 0.04
C GLU A 11 -4.26 26.17 -1.23
N LEU A 12 -3.26 25.62 -1.93
CA LEU A 12 -3.50 24.70 -3.05
C LEU A 12 -4.18 23.41 -2.56
N LYS A 13 -3.72 22.80 -1.47
CA LYS A 13 -4.34 21.60 -0.86
C LYS A 13 -5.78 21.85 -0.40
N ASP A 14 -6.03 22.99 0.24
CA ASP A 14 -7.35 23.38 0.72
C ASP A 14 -8.32 23.59 -0.47
N ALA A 15 -7.84 24.15 -1.59
CA ALA A 15 -8.64 24.33 -2.80
C ALA A 15 -8.81 23.06 -3.65
N LEU A 16 -7.82 22.17 -3.66
CA LEU A 16 -7.88 20.86 -4.35
C LEU A 16 -8.88 19.92 -3.67
N ASN A 17 -9.02 19.97 -2.34
CA ASN A 17 -10.04 19.22 -1.60
C ASN A 17 -11.47 19.67 -1.91
N GLU A 18 -11.65 20.88 -2.45
CA GLU A 18 -12.96 21.44 -2.83
C GLU A 18 -13.23 21.34 -4.35
N CYS A 19 -12.25 20.89 -5.14
CA CYS A 19 -12.41 20.71 -6.58
C CYS A 19 -12.98 19.32 -6.92
N PRO A 20 -13.93 19.23 -7.86
CA PRO A 20 -14.39 17.94 -8.37
C PRO A 20 -13.28 17.22 -9.13
N ASP A 21 -13.35 15.88 -9.15
CA ASP A 21 -12.51 15.03 -10.02
C ASP A 21 -12.53 15.59 -11.46
N ASP A 22 -11.37 15.54 -12.14
CA ASP A 22 -11.14 16.01 -13.52
C ASP A 22 -10.94 17.53 -13.77
N ALA A 23 -10.70 18.35 -12.74
CA ALA A 23 -10.36 19.76 -12.94
C ALA A 23 -8.96 19.96 -13.59
N GLU A 24 -8.89 20.80 -14.63
CA GLU A 24 -7.63 21.23 -15.26
C GLU A 24 -7.09 22.50 -14.59
N ILE A 25 -5.81 22.50 -14.15
CA ILE A 25 -5.14 23.69 -13.60
C ILE A 25 -3.89 24.04 -14.42
N ASP A 26 -3.73 25.33 -14.71
CA ASP A 26 -2.58 25.92 -15.42
C ASP A 26 -1.36 26.08 -14.50
N ILE A 27 -0.21 25.59 -14.94
CA ILE A 27 1.04 25.47 -14.16
C ILE A 27 1.79 26.81 -14.04
N SER A 28 1.48 27.81 -14.86
CA SER A 28 2.21 29.08 -14.89
C SER A 28 2.13 29.90 -13.59
N GLU A 29 1.26 29.52 -12.64
CA GLU A 29 1.08 30.17 -11.34
C GLU A 29 1.51 29.32 -10.12
N LEU A 30 2.17 28.16 -10.30
CA LEU A 30 2.63 27.33 -9.19
C LEU A 30 3.98 27.81 -8.62
N PRO A 31 4.15 27.92 -7.28
CA PRO A 31 5.40 28.37 -6.70
C PRO A 31 6.55 27.38 -6.98
N ASN A 32 7.71 27.93 -7.36
CA ASN A 32 8.92 27.31 -7.91
C ASN A 32 9.53 26.05 -7.22
N ASN A 33 8.89 25.45 -6.22
CA ASN A 33 9.44 24.35 -5.41
C ASN A 33 8.62 23.05 -5.48
N ILE A 34 7.96 22.75 -6.60
CA ILE A 34 7.52 21.37 -6.92
C ILE A 34 8.70 20.59 -7.56
N SER A 35 9.91 21.14 -7.54
CA SER A 35 11.09 20.42 -8.00
C SER A 35 11.42 19.27 -7.05
N ARG A 36 11.36 18.03 -7.56
CA ARG A 36 12.14 16.83 -7.15
C ARG A 36 11.51 15.77 -6.24
N HIS A 37 10.20 15.59 -6.21
CA HIS A 37 9.66 14.28 -5.84
C HIS A 37 8.89 13.70 -7.02
N GLY A 38 9.23 12.47 -7.41
CA GLY A 38 8.91 11.83 -8.70
C GLY A 38 7.42 11.57 -8.90
N LEU A 39 6.68 12.64 -9.15
CA LEU A 39 5.24 12.74 -8.90
C LEU A 39 4.54 13.74 -9.82
N THR A 40 5.15 14.05 -10.95
CA THR A 40 4.59 15.02 -11.89
C THR A 40 4.73 14.45 -13.27
N THR A 41 3.69 13.75 -13.74
CA THR A 41 3.53 13.53 -15.17
C THR A 41 3.14 14.87 -15.78
N VAL A 42 4.15 15.62 -16.20
CA VAL A 42 4.00 16.83 -16.98
C VAL A 42 3.42 16.43 -18.33
N PHE A 43 2.16 16.78 -18.60
CA PHE A 43 1.52 16.42 -19.88
C PHE A 43 2.02 17.28 -21.06
N ASP A 44 2.37 18.56 -20.82
CA ASP A 44 2.89 19.47 -21.87
C ASP A 44 3.53 20.78 -21.33
N GLY A 45 4.16 20.73 -20.15
CA GLY A 45 4.79 21.92 -19.53
C GLY A 45 3.83 23.05 -19.12
N LYS A 46 2.51 22.89 -19.28
CA LYS A 46 1.50 23.93 -18.98
C LYS A 46 0.26 23.47 -18.19
N LYS A 47 -0.05 22.16 -18.10
CA LYS A 47 -1.25 21.64 -17.38
C LYS A 47 -0.93 20.39 -16.54
N VAL A 48 -1.54 20.28 -15.35
CA VAL A 48 -1.51 19.07 -14.49
C VAL A 48 -2.92 18.50 -14.35
N LEU A 49 -3.04 17.17 -14.39
CA LEU A 49 -4.27 16.43 -14.06
C LEU A 49 -4.26 16.09 -12.56
N ILE A 50 -5.30 16.53 -11.85
CA ILE A 50 -5.42 16.42 -10.38
C ILE A 50 -5.79 15.01 -9.91
N CYS A 51 -6.12 14.09 -10.82
CA CYS A 51 -6.35 12.68 -10.47
C CYS A 51 -5.09 11.95 -9.97
N GLU A 52 -3.87 12.40 -10.31
CA GLU A 52 -2.62 11.68 -9.96
C GLU A 52 -2.07 12.00 -8.55
N TYR A 53 -2.52 13.10 -7.92
CA TYR A 53 -1.92 13.57 -6.65
C TYR A 53 -2.52 12.87 -5.41
N HIS A 54 -3.84 12.67 -5.38
CA HIS A 54 -4.50 11.95 -4.28
C HIS A 54 -4.01 10.49 -4.20
N ASP A 55 -3.91 9.85 -5.37
CA ASP A 55 -3.41 8.48 -5.50
C ASP A 55 -1.99 8.32 -4.99
N TYR A 56 -1.11 9.30 -5.23
CA TYR A 56 0.25 9.24 -4.72
C TYR A 56 0.34 9.47 -3.21
N GLU A 57 -0.43 10.40 -2.62
CA GLU A 57 -0.38 10.59 -1.16
C GLU A 57 -0.85 9.32 -0.45
N ILE A 58 -1.91 8.66 -0.95
CA ILE A 58 -2.38 7.38 -0.45
C ILE A 58 -1.32 6.29 -0.64
N ILE A 59 -0.82 6.10 -1.86
CA ILE A 59 0.17 5.04 -2.16
C ILE A 59 1.44 5.21 -1.30
N ASN A 60 1.98 6.42 -1.14
CA ASN A 60 3.18 6.62 -0.33
C ASN A 60 2.92 6.50 1.16
N LYS A 61 1.75 6.95 1.64
CA LYS A 61 1.35 6.71 3.03
C LYS A 61 1.37 5.22 3.32
N TYR A 62 0.70 4.41 2.49
CA TYR A 62 0.63 2.96 2.70
C TYR A 62 1.97 2.26 2.44
N ARG A 63 2.78 2.71 1.48
CA ARG A 63 4.15 2.19 1.28
C ARG A 63 4.99 2.34 2.55
N ASN A 64 4.95 3.51 3.19
CA ASN A 64 5.68 3.74 4.44
C ASN A 64 5.14 2.85 5.58
N ILE A 65 3.82 2.73 5.72
CA ILE A 65 3.20 1.84 6.71
C ILE A 65 3.65 0.39 6.48
N PHE A 66 3.56 -0.11 5.25
CA PHE A 66 3.90 -1.49 4.92
C PHE A 66 5.40 -1.77 5.06
N SER A 67 6.27 -0.80 4.78
CA SER A 67 7.70 -0.90 5.08
C SER A 67 7.96 -1.13 6.57
N GLU A 68 7.28 -0.41 7.46
CA GLU A 68 7.45 -0.59 8.90
C GLU A 68 6.81 -1.90 9.41
N LEU A 69 5.66 -2.29 8.86
CA LEU A 69 5.05 -3.60 9.15
C LEU A 69 5.97 -4.74 8.71
N SER A 70 6.53 -4.66 7.52
CA SER A 70 7.46 -5.67 6.97
C SER A 70 8.64 -5.89 7.91
N LYS A 71 9.30 -4.82 8.37
CA LYS A 71 10.39 -4.92 9.36
C LYS A 71 9.94 -5.57 10.68
N THR A 72 8.74 -5.20 11.14
CA THR A 72 8.16 -5.72 12.38
C THR A 72 7.89 -7.21 12.27
N GLU A 73 7.20 -7.64 11.21
CA GLU A 73 6.81 -9.04 11.01
C GLU A 73 8.00 -9.94 10.66
N GLN A 74 9.00 -9.42 9.94
CA GLN A 74 10.24 -10.14 9.69
C GLN A 74 10.97 -10.51 10.99
N SER A 75 10.89 -9.66 12.03
CA SER A 75 11.49 -9.96 13.34
C SER A 75 10.71 -11.00 14.15
N ARG A 76 9.46 -11.30 13.76
CA ARG A 76 8.51 -12.13 14.51
C ARG A 76 8.15 -13.45 13.83
N CYS A 77 8.63 -13.69 12.61
CA CYS A 77 8.30 -14.88 11.84
C CYS A 77 9.18 -16.10 12.11
N GLY A 78 10.17 -15.99 13.01
CA GLY A 78 11.10 -17.10 13.28
C GLY A 78 11.96 -17.49 12.07
N CYS A 79 12.17 -16.57 11.13
CA CYS A 79 12.81 -16.79 9.82
C CYS A 79 12.08 -17.80 8.92
N VAL A 80 10.78 -18.03 9.15
CA VAL A 80 9.91 -18.82 8.27
C VAL A 80 9.20 -17.89 7.30
N TYR A 81 9.44 -18.07 6.00
CA TYR A 81 8.93 -17.16 4.97
C TYR A 81 7.40 -17.15 4.91
N GLU A 82 6.78 -18.32 4.96
CA GLU A 82 5.32 -18.49 4.94
C GLU A 82 4.66 -17.78 6.12
N MET A 83 5.32 -17.79 7.28
CA MET A 83 4.83 -17.12 8.48
C MET A 83 5.00 -15.60 8.36
N TYR A 84 6.13 -15.13 7.81
CA TYR A 84 6.32 -13.71 7.49
C TYR A 84 5.23 -13.21 6.54
N GLN A 85 5.03 -13.89 5.42
CA GLN A 85 4.10 -13.50 4.37
C GLN A 85 2.66 -13.42 4.90
N ARG A 86 2.24 -14.40 5.71
CA ARG A 86 0.90 -14.46 6.31
C ARG A 86 0.68 -13.41 7.38
N ASN A 87 1.67 -13.21 8.26
CA ASN A 87 1.58 -12.20 9.31
C ASN A 87 1.50 -10.79 8.70
N LEU A 88 2.37 -10.50 7.72
CA LEU A 88 2.36 -9.24 7.01
C LEU A 88 1.03 -9.01 6.27
N SER A 89 0.54 -10.03 5.56
CA SER A 89 -0.74 -9.93 4.85
C SER A 89 -1.92 -9.68 5.79
N THR A 90 -1.96 -10.37 6.92
CA THR A 90 -2.98 -10.17 7.97
C THR A 90 -2.91 -8.75 8.56
N ALA A 91 -1.70 -8.23 8.79
CA ALA A 91 -1.52 -6.86 9.27
C ALA A 91 -2.00 -5.84 8.23
N ILE A 92 -1.68 -6.06 6.94
CA ILE A 92 -2.14 -5.22 5.83
C ILE A 92 -3.67 -5.23 5.73
N ASP A 93 -4.32 -6.39 5.86
CA ASP A 93 -5.79 -6.52 5.83
C ASP A 93 -6.47 -5.65 6.89
N GLY A 94 -5.85 -5.53 8.08
CA GLY A 94 -6.30 -4.60 9.12
C GLY A 94 -6.40 -3.16 8.62
N TYR A 95 -5.38 -2.67 7.92
CA TYR A 95 -5.38 -1.32 7.33
C TYR A 95 -6.32 -1.18 6.14
N LEU A 96 -6.49 -2.24 5.34
CA LEU A 96 -7.42 -2.24 4.21
C LEU A 96 -8.88 -2.16 4.66
N SER A 97 -9.21 -2.61 5.87
CA SER A 97 -10.58 -2.58 6.41
C SER A 97 -11.14 -1.17 6.61
N GLU A 98 -10.26 -0.18 6.79
CA GLU A 98 -10.60 1.23 7.05
C GLU A 98 -10.73 2.07 5.77
N LEU A 99 -10.38 1.49 4.60
CA LEU A 99 -10.32 2.20 3.32
C LEU A 99 -11.62 2.15 2.53
N THR A 100 -11.80 3.16 1.68
CA THR A 100 -12.80 3.12 0.60
C THR A 100 -12.48 1.99 -0.38
N GLN A 101 -13.47 1.52 -1.16
CA GLN A 101 -13.25 0.44 -2.13
C GLN A 101 -12.26 0.83 -3.23
N GLU A 102 -12.24 2.10 -3.63
CA GLU A 102 -11.32 2.59 -4.64
C GLU A 102 -9.87 2.59 -4.13
N ASP A 103 -9.64 3.12 -2.93
CA ASP A 103 -8.31 3.16 -2.32
C ASP A 103 -7.81 1.77 -1.99
N LYS A 104 -8.70 0.90 -1.48
CA LYS A 104 -8.40 -0.52 -1.23
C LYS A 104 -7.82 -1.18 -2.48
N ARG A 105 -8.41 -0.96 -3.66
CA ARG A 105 -7.90 -1.54 -4.92
C ARG A 105 -6.49 -1.04 -5.26
N LYS A 106 -6.19 0.25 -5.02
CA LYS A 106 -4.87 0.85 -5.27
C LYS A 106 -3.83 0.32 -4.27
N VAL A 107 -4.21 0.26 -3.00
CA VAL A 107 -3.33 -0.19 -1.91
C VAL A 107 -3.05 -1.69 -1.98
N ILE A 108 -4.01 -2.53 -2.41
CA ILE A 108 -3.78 -3.96 -2.66
C ILE A 108 -2.77 -4.16 -3.81
N GLN A 109 -2.89 -3.39 -4.90
CA GLN A 109 -1.93 -3.47 -6.01
C GLN A 109 -0.51 -3.13 -5.54
N LEU A 110 -0.36 -2.07 -4.73
CA LEU A 110 0.92 -1.73 -4.09
C LEU A 110 1.43 -2.89 -3.21
N ALA A 111 0.58 -3.42 -2.33
CA ALA A 111 0.94 -4.49 -1.40
C ALA A 111 1.44 -5.74 -2.14
N ARG A 112 0.78 -6.13 -3.24
CA ARG A 112 1.20 -7.26 -4.07
C ARG A 112 2.50 -6.99 -4.84
N ALA A 113 2.71 -5.76 -5.29
CA ALA A 113 3.88 -5.40 -6.09
C ALA A 113 5.16 -5.26 -5.26
N GLU A 114 5.05 -4.81 -4.00
CA GLU A 114 6.21 -4.41 -3.19
C GLU A 114 6.37 -5.21 -1.87
N PHE A 115 5.35 -5.93 -1.40
CA PHE A 115 5.32 -6.49 -0.02
C PHE A 115 4.81 -7.94 0.07
N ASP A 116 4.91 -8.73 -1.00
CA ASP A 116 4.54 -10.16 -1.04
C ASP A 116 3.13 -10.50 -0.52
N TYR A 117 2.21 -9.53 -0.57
CA TYR A 117 0.85 -9.68 -0.06
C TYR A 117 0.08 -10.81 -0.75
N ILE A 118 -0.59 -11.63 0.04
CA ILE A 118 -1.54 -12.67 -0.39
C ILE A 118 -2.88 -12.49 0.33
N SER A 119 -3.98 -12.82 -0.34
CA SER A 119 -5.32 -12.65 0.22
C SER A 119 -5.62 -13.69 1.30
N PRO A 120 -6.63 -13.45 2.16
CA PRO A 120 -7.09 -14.44 3.14
C PRO A 120 -7.44 -15.81 2.54
N GLU A 121 -8.00 -15.82 1.33
CA GLU A 121 -8.32 -17.04 0.59
C GLU A 121 -7.06 -17.79 0.15
N GLU A 122 -6.06 -17.07 -0.37
CA GLU A 122 -4.76 -17.65 -0.74
C GLU A 122 -4.02 -18.20 0.49
N ILE A 123 -4.09 -17.54 1.65
CA ILE A 123 -3.55 -18.04 2.92
C ILE A 123 -4.24 -19.34 3.32
N THR A 124 -5.57 -19.38 3.24
CA THR A 124 -6.36 -20.57 3.60
C THR A 124 -6.00 -21.75 2.71
N GLU A 125 -5.89 -21.52 1.40
CA GLU A 125 -5.51 -22.55 0.44
C GLU A 125 -4.07 -23.04 0.68
N ALA A 126 -3.12 -22.13 0.95
CA ALA A 126 -1.75 -22.52 1.26
C ALA A 126 -1.65 -23.38 2.54
N ILE A 127 -2.45 -23.08 3.57
CA ILE A 127 -2.52 -23.91 4.79
C ILE A 127 -3.11 -25.28 4.47
N ARG A 128 -4.16 -25.33 3.64
CA ARG A 128 -4.80 -26.58 3.21
C ARG A 128 -3.81 -27.47 2.45
N GLN A 129 -3.09 -26.90 1.49
CA GLN A 129 -2.06 -27.62 0.71
C GLN A 129 -0.93 -28.14 1.60
N ASN A 130 -0.43 -27.30 2.53
CA ASN A 130 0.57 -27.74 3.50
C ASN A 130 0.12 -29.00 4.26
N GLN A 131 -1.14 -29.02 4.71
CA GLN A 131 -1.69 -30.18 5.42
C GLN A 131 -1.81 -31.42 4.53
N GLU A 132 -2.21 -31.25 3.26
CA GLU A 132 -2.27 -32.35 2.28
C GLU A 132 -0.89 -32.96 2.00
N ASP A 133 0.15 -32.11 1.99
CA ASP A 133 1.54 -32.50 1.76
C ASP A 133 2.25 -33.01 3.04
N GLY A 134 1.56 -33.01 4.19
CA GLY A 134 2.08 -33.50 5.47
C GLY A 134 2.89 -32.45 6.27
N TYR A 135 2.89 -31.19 5.84
CA TYR A 135 3.44 -30.07 6.60
C TYR A 135 2.43 -29.56 7.64
N CYS A 136 2.93 -28.92 8.70
CA CYS A 136 2.08 -28.22 9.65
C CYS A 136 1.47 -26.97 9.03
N SER A 137 0.47 -26.38 9.71
CA SER A 137 -0.13 -25.12 9.27
C SER A 137 0.87 -23.98 9.14
N HIS A 138 2.06 -24.06 9.73
CA HIS A 138 3.12 -23.05 9.61
C HIS A 138 4.06 -23.28 8.42
N GLY A 139 3.84 -24.33 7.61
CA GLY A 139 4.65 -24.62 6.42
C GLY A 139 5.96 -25.35 6.70
N LEU A 140 6.09 -25.99 7.86
CA LEU A 140 7.26 -26.77 8.24
C LEU A 140 6.89 -28.23 8.43
N ASP A 141 7.88 -29.13 8.36
CA ASP A 141 7.71 -30.50 8.86
C ASP A 141 7.23 -30.42 10.33
N PRO A 142 6.14 -31.11 10.72
CA PRO A 142 5.60 -31.03 12.07
C PRO A 142 6.66 -31.30 13.16
N ASN A 143 7.58 -32.23 12.92
CA ASN A 143 8.64 -32.61 13.87
C ASN A 143 9.80 -31.61 13.92
N CYS A 144 9.85 -30.66 12.98
CA CYS A 144 10.85 -29.60 12.93
C CYS A 144 10.27 -28.21 13.28
N CYS A 145 8.96 -28.14 13.54
CA CYS A 145 8.31 -26.87 13.83
C CYS A 145 8.65 -26.38 15.24
N PRO A 146 9.21 -25.17 15.42
CA PRO A 146 9.61 -24.65 16.74
C PRO A 146 8.41 -24.38 17.67
N LEU A 147 7.18 -24.43 17.14
CA LEU A 147 5.94 -24.31 17.91
C LEU A 147 5.44 -25.66 18.45
N GLY A 148 6.16 -26.77 18.22
CA GLY A 148 5.82 -28.09 18.77
C GLY A 148 4.66 -28.77 18.05
N CYS A 149 4.48 -28.54 16.74
CA CYS A 149 3.35 -29.12 16.00
C CYS A 149 3.39 -30.65 15.89
N GLY A 150 4.56 -31.28 16.01
CA GLY A 150 4.73 -32.73 15.99
C GLY A 150 4.55 -33.40 17.35
N ASP A 151 4.38 -32.62 18.42
CA ASP A 151 4.20 -33.12 19.79
C ASP A 151 2.72 -33.36 20.16
N ILE A 152 1.82 -33.36 19.15
CA ILE A 152 0.35 -33.36 19.28
C ILE A 152 -0.25 -34.76 19.07
#